data_AF-A0A3A8JB83-F1
#
_entry.id   AF-A0A3A8JB83-F1
#
_cell.length_a   1.000
_cell.length_b   1.000
_cell.length_c   1.000
_cell.angle_alpha   90.00
_cell.angle_beta   90.00
_cell.angle_gamma   90.00
#
_symmetry.space_group_name_H-M   'P 1'
#
loop_
_entity.id
_entity.type
_entity.pdbx_description
1 polymer ?
#
loop_
_entity_poly.entity_id
_entity_poly.type
_entity_poly.pdbx_seq_one_letter_code
_entity_poly.pdbx_strand_id
1 'polypeptide(L)'
;MRTDAWEQLLTNAGLDARDEQPLWGSTLTPTQAVRLLEVLLRKPVTLDSLPPRMVAGLLLREVLERGETSREELLRRVERFSREQVAVLRPDGCLAWALSGRTQQRVAPVEWRDGAFRAHGFELGRFYSGKGGVFRAMDARLQVSDGRPLAEVYDDADVIGRTLDGAEDAFVELYHALGQVLTRPADSIAGLRHLPAGVAALITSSPAYWERFQSMTRGEQIREVSRLTTGMLVTWGAASATTRTLKGMALGAEATVPVLSLSAEGALALERVAVPAGRAAAVLSGGPGAAIILHRSNTTGTGAAPSSGPKGYSSFKSFKRAMGPAGDGKEWHHIVEQTEGNASRFGPQTLHNSENIVALGKDVHSGVSSLYSSKRPRLTNSETLTVRQWLSTQSFEAQREFGLLAIQNVTRGIW
;
A
#
# COMPACT_ATOMS: atom_id res chain seq x y z
N MET A 1 -23.13 27.82 -15.96
CA MET A 1 -21.87 27.36 -16.62
C MET A 1 -22.11 25.92 -17.06
N ARG A 2 -21.65 25.53 -18.25
CA ARG A 2 -21.85 24.16 -18.75
C ARG A 2 -20.80 23.27 -18.06
N THR A 3 -21.26 22.32 -17.25
CA THR A 3 -20.40 21.30 -16.62
C THR A 3 -19.64 20.55 -17.70
N ASP A 4 -18.31 20.49 -17.59
CA ASP A 4 -17.50 19.72 -18.54
C ASP A 4 -17.31 18.26 -18.08
N ALA A 5 -16.66 17.44 -18.91
CA ALA A 5 -16.51 16.02 -18.65
C ALA A 5 -15.67 15.70 -17.40
N TRP A 6 -14.79 16.61 -16.97
CA TRP A 6 -14.01 16.44 -15.75
C TRP A 6 -14.86 16.75 -14.51
N GLU A 7 -15.61 17.84 -14.51
CA GLU A 7 -16.56 18.14 -13.42
C GLU A 7 -17.63 17.06 -13.30
N GLN A 8 -18.18 16.60 -14.44
CA GLN A 8 -19.15 15.51 -14.42
C GLN A 8 -18.57 14.23 -13.82
N LEU A 9 -17.30 13.93 -14.12
CA LEU A 9 -16.61 12.80 -13.50
C LEU A 9 -16.49 12.96 -11.98
N LEU A 10 -16.12 14.15 -11.50
CA LEU A 10 -16.00 14.44 -10.06
C LEU A 10 -17.36 14.35 -9.35
N THR A 11 -18.41 14.86 -9.97
CA THR A 11 -19.80 14.73 -9.49
C THR A 11 -20.20 13.25 -9.42
N ASN A 12 -19.96 12.48 -10.48
CA ASN A 12 -20.25 11.04 -10.50
C ASN A 12 -19.43 10.27 -9.46
N ALA A 13 -18.22 10.74 -9.13
CA ALA A 13 -17.39 10.20 -8.06
C ALA A 13 -17.93 10.55 -6.65
N GLY A 14 -18.95 11.39 -6.55
CA GLY A 14 -19.62 11.78 -5.31
C GLY A 14 -19.15 13.10 -4.70
N LEU A 15 -18.44 13.95 -5.45
CA LEU A 15 -18.13 15.31 -4.99
C LEU A 15 -19.34 16.22 -5.18
N ASP A 16 -19.57 17.10 -4.21
CA ASP A 16 -20.63 18.11 -4.31
C ASP A 16 -20.03 19.43 -4.77
N ALA A 17 -20.85 20.33 -5.32
CA ALA A 17 -20.40 21.63 -5.82
C ALA A 17 -19.65 22.49 -4.77
N ARG A 18 -19.85 22.24 -3.47
CA ARG A 18 -19.12 22.91 -2.37
C ARG A 18 -17.71 22.36 -2.14
N ASP A 19 -17.46 21.10 -2.51
CA ASP A 19 -16.13 20.48 -2.41
C ASP A 19 -15.21 20.96 -3.54
N GLU A 20 -15.80 21.29 -4.70
CA GLU A 20 -15.16 21.70 -5.94
C GLU A 20 -14.69 23.17 -5.94
N GLN A 21 -15.04 23.95 -4.91
CA GLN A 21 -15.08 25.41 -4.96
C GLN A 21 -13.75 26.19 -5.05
N PRO A 22 -12.54 25.59 -4.99
CA PRO A 22 -11.33 26.26 -5.46
C PRO A 22 -10.69 25.63 -6.71
N LEU A 23 -11.39 24.77 -7.46
CA LEU A 23 -10.85 24.06 -8.64
C LEU A 23 -11.11 24.73 -9.99
N TRP A 24 -11.80 25.87 -10.00
CA TRP A 24 -12.20 26.57 -11.24
C TRP A 24 -11.05 27.32 -11.94
N GLY A 25 -9.80 27.03 -11.58
CA GLY A 25 -8.63 27.45 -12.34
C GLY A 25 -8.45 26.62 -13.61
N SER A 26 -7.73 27.17 -14.59
CA SER A 26 -7.34 26.43 -15.81
C SER A 26 -6.37 25.29 -15.53
N THR A 27 -5.78 25.22 -14.34
CA THR A 27 -4.76 24.25 -13.95
C THR A 27 -5.06 23.63 -12.60
N LEU A 28 -4.96 22.30 -12.53
CA LEU A 28 -5.05 21.53 -11.29
C LEU A 28 -3.64 21.33 -10.72
N THR A 29 -3.41 21.88 -9.53
CA THR A 29 -2.13 21.73 -8.81
C THR A 29 -2.07 20.42 -8.01
N PRO A 30 -0.88 19.90 -7.70
CA PRO A 30 -0.75 18.74 -6.83
C PRO A 30 -1.40 18.93 -5.44
N THR A 31 -1.35 20.13 -4.88
CA THR A 31 -1.99 20.44 -3.58
C THR A 31 -3.50 20.32 -3.67
N GLN A 32 -4.11 20.83 -4.74
CA GLN A 32 -5.54 20.67 -4.99
C GLN A 32 -5.90 19.20 -5.24
N ALA A 33 -5.05 18.44 -5.94
CA ALA A 33 -5.26 17.02 -6.17
C ALA A 33 -5.26 16.20 -4.86
N VAL A 34 -4.34 16.49 -3.92
CA VAL A 34 -4.36 15.87 -2.58
C VAL A 34 -5.65 16.21 -1.84
N ARG A 35 -6.05 17.48 -1.80
CA ARG A 35 -7.28 17.92 -1.15
C ARG A 35 -8.51 17.18 -1.70
N LEU A 36 -8.59 17.00 -3.01
CA LEU A 36 -9.67 16.26 -3.65
C LEU A 36 -9.69 14.78 -3.26
N LEU A 37 -8.53 14.13 -3.27
CA LEU A 37 -8.41 12.74 -2.85
C LEU A 37 -8.81 12.56 -1.38
N GLU A 38 -8.43 13.49 -0.49
CA GLU A 38 -8.88 13.47 0.90
C GLU A 38 -10.40 13.59 1.06
N VAL A 39 -11.04 14.49 0.30
CA VAL A 39 -12.51 14.62 0.33
C VAL A 39 -13.16 13.32 -0.16
N LEU A 40 -12.68 12.76 -1.26
CA LEU A 40 -13.17 11.49 -1.80
C LEU A 40 -12.99 10.31 -0.83
N LEU A 41 -11.92 10.29 -0.04
CA LEU A 41 -11.68 9.29 1.00
C LEU A 41 -12.65 9.40 2.19
N ARG A 42 -13.11 10.61 2.51
CA ARG A 42 -14.05 10.86 3.62
C ARG A 42 -15.50 10.59 3.23
N LYS A 43 -15.83 10.64 1.94
CA LYS A 43 -17.19 10.40 1.45
C LYS A 43 -17.51 8.90 1.35
N PRO A 44 -18.75 8.48 1.65
CA PRO A 44 -19.16 7.10 1.45
C PRO A 44 -18.99 6.69 -0.02
N VAL A 45 -18.59 5.45 -0.25
CA VAL A 45 -18.45 4.86 -1.58
C VAL A 45 -19.71 4.06 -1.86
N THR A 46 -20.39 4.36 -2.96
CA THR A 46 -21.56 3.61 -3.44
C THR A 46 -21.15 2.77 -4.66
N LEU A 47 -21.98 1.82 -5.07
CA LEU A 47 -21.73 1.04 -6.29
C LEU A 47 -21.62 1.93 -7.54
N ASP A 48 -22.40 3.00 -7.60
CA ASP A 48 -22.39 3.91 -8.76
C ASP A 48 -21.23 4.91 -8.70
N SER A 49 -20.84 5.35 -7.50
CA SER A 49 -19.71 6.28 -7.37
C SER A 49 -18.36 5.58 -7.40
N LEU A 50 -18.30 4.26 -7.16
CA LEU A 50 -17.04 3.50 -7.14
C LEU A 50 -16.28 3.59 -8.49
N PRO A 51 -16.86 3.27 -9.66
CA PRO A 51 -16.14 3.35 -10.92
C PRO A 51 -15.64 4.77 -11.26
N PRO A 52 -16.48 5.81 -11.22
CA PRO A 52 -16.04 7.19 -11.45
C PRO A 52 -14.95 7.63 -10.46
N ARG A 53 -15.04 7.21 -9.19
CA ARG A 53 -14.04 7.54 -8.18
C ARG A 53 -12.71 6.87 -8.43
N MET A 54 -12.68 5.65 -8.98
CA MET A 54 -11.43 5.02 -9.43
C MET A 54 -10.76 5.80 -10.57
N VAL A 55 -11.55 6.33 -11.51
CA VAL A 55 -11.02 7.16 -12.62
C VAL A 55 -10.51 8.50 -12.08
N ALA A 56 -11.30 9.19 -11.27
CA ALA A 56 -10.89 10.43 -10.61
C ALA A 56 -9.61 10.21 -9.79
N GLY A 57 -9.54 9.12 -9.02
CA GLY A 57 -8.37 8.69 -8.28
C GLY A 57 -7.13 8.56 -9.18
N LEU A 58 -7.24 7.85 -10.31
CA LEU A 58 -6.12 7.70 -11.25
C LEU A 58 -5.63 9.05 -11.78
N LEU A 59 -6.55 9.90 -12.24
CA LEU A 59 -6.20 11.19 -12.83
C LEU A 59 -5.58 12.13 -11.80
N LEU A 60 -6.09 12.14 -10.57
CA LEU A 60 -5.52 12.94 -9.48
C LEU A 60 -4.11 12.46 -9.14
N ARG A 61 -3.85 11.13 -9.13
CA ARG A 61 -2.49 10.60 -8.95
C ARG A 61 -1.54 11.03 -10.07
N GLU A 62 -1.99 11.04 -11.32
CA GLU A 62 -1.17 11.53 -12.43
C GLU A 62 -0.75 13.00 -12.25
N VAL A 63 -1.60 13.85 -11.66
CA VAL A 63 -1.24 15.22 -11.28
C VAL A 63 -0.19 15.23 -10.17
N LEU A 64 -0.26 14.33 -9.18
CA LEU A 64 0.76 14.23 -8.13
C LEU A 64 2.12 13.80 -8.68
N GLU A 65 2.12 12.95 -9.72
CA GLU A 65 3.32 12.42 -10.37
C GLU A 65 3.94 13.43 -11.35
N ARG A 66 3.12 14.11 -12.16
CA ARG A 66 3.59 14.98 -13.26
C ARG A 66 3.68 16.45 -12.89
N GLY A 67 3.06 16.85 -11.78
CA GLY A 67 2.93 18.25 -11.39
C GLY A 67 1.64 18.88 -11.94
N GLU A 68 1.64 20.20 -12.04
CA GLU A 68 0.47 20.97 -12.46
C GLU A 68 -0.05 20.51 -13.84
N THR A 69 -1.36 20.29 -13.92
CA THR A 69 -2.01 19.71 -15.11
C THR A 69 -3.12 20.63 -15.59
N SER A 70 -3.12 20.97 -16.89
CA SER A 70 -4.14 21.86 -17.45
C SER A 70 -5.51 21.18 -17.58
N ARG A 71 -6.56 21.99 -17.65
CA ARG A 71 -7.93 21.51 -17.84
C ARG A 71 -8.08 20.76 -19.16
N GLU A 72 -7.41 21.20 -20.22
CA GLU A 72 -7.42 20.53 -21.53
C GLU A 72 -6.75 19.15 -21.47
N GLU A 73 -5.67 18.99 -20.70
CA GLU A 73 -5.06 17.69 -20.46
C GLU A 73 -6.02 16.77 -19.72
N LEU A 74 -6.63 17.23 -18.62
CA LEU A 74 -7.62 16.44 -17.86
C LEU A 74 -8.77 15.98 -18.76
N LEU A 75 -9.34 16.88 -19.56
CA LEU A 75 -10.40 16.55 -20.51
C LEU A 75 -9.94 15.53 -21.55
N ARG A 76 -8.72 15.66 -22.08
CA ARG A 76 -8.16 14.68 -23.01
C ARG A 76 -7.94 13.31 -22.36
N ARG A 77 -7.55 13.29 -21.09
CA ARG A 77 -7.41 12.04 -20.33
C ARG A 77 -8.77 11.39 -20.08
N VAL A 78 -9.79 12.15 -19.68
CA VAL A 78 -11.17 11.66 -19.52
C VAL A 78 -11.73 11.12 -20.84
N GLU A 79 -11.53 11.84 -21.94
CA GLU A 79 -11.94 11.43 -23.29
C GLU A 79 -11.34 10.07 -23.69
N ARG A 80 -10.11 9.76 -23.26
CA ARG A 80 -9.51 8.44 -23.51
C ARG A 80 -10.30 7.30 -22.87
N PHE A 81 -10.86 7.50 -21.67
CA PHE A 81 -11.71 6.48 -21.03
C PHE A 81 -13.00 6.23 -21.80
N SER A 82 -13.59 7.29 -22.37
CA SER A 82 -14.76 7.20 -23.24
C SER A 82 -14.44 6.39 -24.51
N ARG A 83 -13.35 6.75 -25.20
CA ARG A 83 -12.91 6.09 -26.46
C ARG A 83 -12.54 4.62 -26.29
N GLU A 84 -11.99 4.26 -25.13
CA GLU A 84 -11.63 2.87 -24.83
C GLU A 84 -12.80 2.09 -24.19
N GLN A 85 -13.97 2.72 -24.01
CA GLN A 85 -15.14 2.12 -23.34
C GLN A 85 -14.72 1.41 -22.07
N VAL A 86 -14.09 2.16 -21.15
CA VAL A 86 -13.48 1.55 -19.98
C VAL A 86 -14.54 1.13 -18.98
N ALA A 87 -14.45 -0.11 -18.51
CA ALA A 87 -15.26 -0.68 -17.44
C ALA A 87 -14.40 -1.14 -16.25
N VAL A 88 -15.05 -1.33 -15.11
CA VAL A 88 -14.45 -1.91 -13.90
C VAL A 88 -15.38 -2.96 -13.31
N LEU A 89 -14.82 -3.93 -12.59
CA LEU A 89 -15.58 -4.86 -11.76
C LEU A 89 -15.99 -4.18 -10.45
N ARG A 90 -17.28 -4.21 -10.14
CA ARG A 90 -17.86 -3.75 -8.89
C ARG A 90 -17.94 -4.89 -7.85
N PRO A 91 -18.05 -4.57 -6.54
CA PRO A 91 -18.17 -5.56 -5.46
C PRO A 91 -19.39 -6.47 -5.57
N ASP A 92 -20.48 -5.97 -6.15
CA ASP A 92 -21.67 -6.76 -6.46
C ASP A 92 -21.43 -7.78 -7.57
N GLY A 93 -20.25 -7.80 -8.20
CA GLY A 93 -19.86 -8.69 -9.29
C GLY A 93 -20.49 -8.35 -10.64
N CYS A 94 -20.90 -7.10 -10.82
CA CYS A 94 -21.24 -6.54 -12.12
C CYS A 94 -20.06 -5.76 -12.70
N LEU A 95 -19.98 -5.69 -14.02
CA LEU A 95 -19.19 -4.66 -14.70
C LEU A 95 -19.99 -3.36 -14.73
N ALA A 96 -19.28 -2.25 -14.59
CA ALA A 96 -19.85 -0.91 -14.70
C ALA A 96 -18.93 0.01 -15.49
N TRP A 97 -19.52 0.93 -16.23
CA TRP A 97 -18.78 1.92 -17.01
C TRP A 97 -18.03 2.89 -16.11
N ALA A 98 -16.73 3.05 -16.36
CA ALA A 98 -15.82 3.73 -15.45
C ALA A 98 -16.14 5.23 -15.27
N LEU A 99 -16.68 5.91 -16.28
CA LEU A 99 -16.98 7.35 -16.20
C LEU A 99 -18.33 7.67 -15.56
N SER A 100 -19.30 6.77 -15.67
CA SER A 100 -20.69 7.04 -15.27
C SER A 100 -21.15 6.21 -14.09
N GLY A 101 -20.46 5.11 -13.76
CA GLY A 101 -20.91 4.17 -12.74
C GLY A 101 -22.04 3.24 -13.18
N ARG A 102 -22.61 3.48 -14.37
CA ARG A 102 -23.74 2.71 -14.89
C ARG A 102 -23.36 1.25 -15.05
N THR A 103 -24.21 0.37 -14.53
CA THR A 103 -24.10 -1.07 -14.70
C THR A 103 -24.08 -1.42 -16.19
N GLN A 104 -23.11 -2.23 -16.56
CA GLN A 104 -23.05 -2.94 -17.81
C GLN A 104 -23.58 -4.34 -17.52
N GLN A 105 -22.80 -5.43 -17.54
CA GLN A 105 -23.32 -6.79 -17.36
C GLN A 105 -22.94 -7.45 -16.02
N ARG A 106 -23.79 -8.37 -15.53
CA ARG A 106 -23.45 -9.28 -14.43
C ARG A 106 -22.37 -10.26 -14.90
N VAL A 107 -21.33 -10.44 -14.11
CA VAL A 107 -20.27 -11.43 -14.40
C VAL A 107 -20.49 -12.68 -13.56
N ALA A 108 -20.24 -12.57 -12.25
CA ALA A 108 -20.38 -13.62 -11.25
C ALA A 108 -20.21 -12.99 -9.87
N PRO A 109 -20.63 -13.65 -8.78
CA PRO A 109 -20.28 -13.25 -7.43
C PRO A 109 -18.77 -13.04 -7.27
N VAL A 110 -18.39 -12.02 -6.49
CA VAL A 110 -16.98 -11.71 -6.22
C VAL A 110 -16.45 -12.67 -5.15
N GLU A 111 -15.38 -13.37 -5.48
CA GLU A 111 -14.71 -14.32 -4.60
C GLU A 111 -13.25 -13.90 -4.37
N TRP A 112 -12.70 -14.29 -3.23
CA TRP A 112 -11.27 -14.13 -2.99
C TRP A 112 -10.49 -15.28 -3.62
N ARG A 113 -9.64 -14.94 -4.59
CA ARG A 113 -8.84 -15.93 -5.32
C ARG A 113 -7.48 -15.36 -5.75
N ASP A 114 -6.43 -16.13 -5.52
CA ASP A 114 -5.05 -15.79 -5.93
C ASP A 114 -4.61 -14.40 -5.41
N GLY A 115 -4.97 -14.07 -4.17
CA GLY A 115 -4.59 -12.82 -3.49
C GLY A 115 -5.36 -11.57 -3.93
N ALA A 116 -6.46 -11.72 -4.68
CA ALA A 116 -7.30 -10.62 -5.11
C ALA A 116 -8.79 -11.00 -5.12
N PHE A 117 -9.65 -9.98 -5.11
CA PHE A 117 -11.09 -10.14 -5.35
C PHE A 117 -11.35 -10.30 -6.83
N ARG A 118 -11.98 -11.40 -7.22
CA ARG A 118 -12.19 -11.76 -8.62
C ARG A 118 -13.61 -12.25 -8.86
N ALA A 119 -14.09 -11.98 -10.06
CA ALA A 119 -15.28 -12.62 -10.63
C ALA A 119 -14.87 -13.17 -11.99
N HIS A 120 -14.79 -14.50 -12.12
CA HIS A 120 -14.17 -15.17 -13.27
C HIS A 120 -12.78 -14.58 -13.60
N GLY A 121 -12.58 -14.04 -14.82
CA GLY A 121 -11.34 -13.43 -15.27
C GLY A 121 -11.17 -11.95 -14.86
N PHE A 122 -12.18 -11.37 -14.21
CA PHE A 122 -12.17 -9.97 -13.78
C PHE A 122 -11.66 -9.84 -12.35
N GLU A 123 -10.97 -8.75 -12.06
CA GLU A 123 -10.32 -8.42 -10.81
C GLU A 123 -10.80 -7.04 -10.37
N LEU A 124 -11.19 -6.96 -9.09
CA LEU A 124 -11.67 -5.73 -8.51
C LEU A 124 -10.54 -4.70 -8.40
N GLY A 125 -10.83 -3.46 -8.76
CA GLY A 125 -9.83 -2.38 -8.83
C GLY A 125 -9.06 -2.30 -10.16
N ARG A 126 -9.35 -3.15 -11.15
CA ARG A 126 -8.70 -3.11 -12.46
C ARG A 126 -9.60 -2.48 -13.53
N PHE A 127 -8.98 -1.84 -14.52
CA PHE A 127 -9.68 -1.29 -15.69
C PHE A 127 -9.69 -2.29 -16.84
N TYR A 128 -10.79 -2.28 -17.59
CA TYR A 128 -11.03 -3.15 -18.75
C TYR A 128 -11.46 -2.31 -19.94
N SER A 129 -10.84 -2.50 -21.10
CA SER A 129 -11.28 -1.88 -22.35
C SER A 129 -12.39 -2.74 -22.94
N GLY A 130 -13.57 -2.16 -23.15
CA GLY A 130 -14.66 -2.79 -23.91
C GLY A 130 -14.59 -2.51 -25.41
N LYS A 131 -13.62 -1.70 -25.85
CA LYS A 131 -13.45 -1.33 -27.25
C LYS A 131 -13.26 -2.56 -28.13
N GLY A 132 -14.08 -2.64 -29.18
CA GLY A 132 -14.07 -3.77 -30.10
C GLY A 132 -14.96 -4.93 -29.67
N GLY A 133 -15.88 -4.72 -28.72
CA GLY A 133 -16.95 -5.67 -28.39
C GLY A 133 -16.52 -6.81 -27.46
N VAL A 134 -15.29 -6.78 -26.94
CA VAL A 134 -14.77 -7.79 -26.02
C VAL A 134 -13.93 -7.10 -24.95
N PHE A 135 -14.18 -7.44 -23.68
CA PHE A 135 -13.44 -6.90 -22.56
C PHE A 135 -12.01 -7.42 -22.50
N ARG A 136 -11.05 -6.49 -22.32
CA ARG A 136 -9.62 -6.78 -22.21
C ARG A 136 -9.00 -6.05 -21.04
N ALA A 137 -8.16 -6.73 -20.27
CA ALA A 137 -7.53 -6.13 -19.10
C ALA A 137 -6.55 -5.02 -19.51
N MET A 138 -6.67 -3.85 -18.86
CA MET A 138 -5.76 -2.72 -19.07
C MET A 138 -4.67 -2.69 -17.99
N ASP A 139 -3.55 -2.06 -18.32
CA ASP A 139 -2.53 -1.66 -17.35
C ASP A 139 -2.83 -0.29 -16.72
N ALA A 140 -1.95 0.15 -15.83
CA ALA A 140 -2.06 1.45 -15.15
C ALA A 140 -1.94 2.66 -16.10
N ARG A 141 -1.44 2.47 -17.33
CA ARG A 141 -1.36 3.50 -18.37
C ARG A 141 -2.54 3.44 -19.34
N LEU A 142 -3.57 2.64 -19.03
CA LEU A 142 -4.73 2.37 -19.88
C LEU A 142 -4.32 1.78 -21.24
N GLN A 143 -3.29 0.95 -21.27
CA GLN A 143 -2.93 0.14 -22.43
C GLN A 143 -3.43 -1.28 -22.21
N VAL A 144 -3.88 -1.95 -23.27
CA VAL A 144 -4.30 -3.34 -23.19
C VAL A 144 -3.10 -4.20 -22.81
N SER A 145 -3.17 -4.80 -21.62
CA SER A 145 -2.06 -5.51 -20.97
C SER A 145 -2.04 -7.01 -21.30
N ASP A 146 -3.20 -7.59 -21.57
CA ASP A 146 -3.38 -8.96 -22.03
C ASP A 146 -4.32 -8.93 -23.23
N GLY A 147 -3.85 -9.42 -24.37
CA GLY A 147 -4.59 -9.49 -25.63
C GLY A 147 -5.65 -10.60 -25.65
N ARG A 148 -5.83 -11.35 -24.56
CA ARG A 148 -6.87 -12.37 -24.44
C ARG A 148 -8.23 -11.73 -24.14
N PRO A 149 -9.29 -12.06 -24.90
CA PRO A 149 -10.63 -11.59 -24.60
C PRO A 149 -11.14 -12.27 -23.33
N LEU A 150 -11.76 -11.52 -22.42
CA LEU A 150 -12.31 -12.03 -21.16
C LEU A 150 -13.79 -12.35 -21.25
N ALA A 151 -14.57 -11.45 -21.86
CA ALA A 151 -16.00 -11.62 -22.12
C ALA A 151 -16.44 -10.70 -23.25
N GLU A 152 -17.49 -11.05 -23.97
CA GLU A 152 -18.15 -10.16 -24.93
C GLU A 152 -18.85 -9.01 -24.20
N VAL A 153 -18.93 -7.86 -24.85
CA VAL A 153 -19.67 -6.68 -24.38
C VAL A 153 -21.09 -6.78 -24.92
N TYR A 154 -22.05 -7.04 -24.03
CA TYR A 154 -23.46 -7.08 -24.40
C TYR A 154 -24.09 -5.68 -24.38
N ASP A 155 -24.91 -5.37 -25.39
CA ASP A 155 -25.56 -4.06 -25.59
C ASP A 155 -26.86 -3.91 -24.75
N ASP A 156 -27.39 -4.98 -24.18
CA ASP A 156 -28.74 -5.09 -23.62
C ASP A 156 -28.83 -4.93 -22.09
N ALA A 157 -27.73 -4.56 -21.43
CA ALA A 157 -27.64 -4.64 -19.98
C ALA A 157 -28.38 -3.53 -19.20
N ASP A 158 -29.11 -2.65 -19.89
CA ASP A 158 -29.79 -1.46 -19.33
C ASP A 158 -31.25 -1.73 -18.88
N VAL A 159 -31.77 -2.95 -19.09
CA VAL A 159 -33.14 -3.33 -18.69
C VAL A 159 -33.18 -4.07 -17.34
N ILE A 160 -32.17 -4.87 -17.01
CA ILE A 160 -32.14 -5.68 -15.78
C ILE A 160 -31.31 -5.03 -14.66
N GLY A 161 -30.33 -4.16 -14.97
CA GLY A 161 -29.47 -3.53 -13.97
C GLY A 161 -30.13 -2.44 -13.10
N ARG A 162 -31.32 -1.96 -13.48
CA ARG A 162 -32.02 -0.84 -12.80
C ARG A 162 -32.68 -1.21 -11.46
N THR A 163 -32.54 -2.43 -10.98
CA THR A 163 -33.23 -2.91 -9.76
C THR A 163 -32.31 -3.29 -8.59
N LEU A 164 -30.99 -3.21 -8.75
CA LEU A 164 -30.05 -3.51 -7.66
C LEU A 164 -29.80 -2.26 -6.80
N ASP A 165 -30.81 -1.87 -6.03
CA ASP A 165 -30.76 -0.83 -4.98
C ASP A 165 -30.04 -1.33 -3.70
N GLY A 166 -29.33 -2.46 -3.78
CA GLY A 166 -28.62 -3.12 -2.67
C GLY A 166 -27.14 -2.75 -2.60
N ALA A 167 -26.79 -1.47 -2.74
CA ALA A 167 -25.38 -1.06 -2.68
C ALA A 167 -24.72 -1.44 -1.34
N GLU A 168 -25.45 -1.34 -0.23
CA GLU A 168 -24.99 -1.81 1.08
C GLU A 168 -24.78 -3.33 1.08
N ASP A 169 -25.72 -4.10 0.51
CA ASP A 169 -25.64 -5.56 0.43
C ASP A 169 -24.45 -6.05 -0.40
N ALA A 170 -24.07 -5.32 -1.45
CA ALA A 170 -22.91 -5.66 -2.28
C ALA A 170 -21.57 -5.44 -1.56
N PHE A 171 -21.46 -4.41 -0.72
CA PHE A 171 -20.30 -4.25 0.17
C PHE A 171 -20.36 -5.24 1.34
N VAL A 172 -21.55 -5.70 1.74
CA VAL A 172 -21.76 -6.82 2.66
C VAL A 172 -21.30 -8.15 2.03
N GLU A 173 -21.51 -8.37 0.73
CA GLU A 173 -20.95 -9.52 0.01
C GLU A 173 -19.42 -9.48 -0.01
N LEU A 174 -18.81 -8.30 -0.23
CA LEU A 174 -17.36 -8.13 -0.09
C LEU A 174 -16.89 -8.41 1.36
N TYR A 175 -17.66 -8.00 2.35
CA TYR A 175 -17.45 -8.33 3.77
C TYR A 175 -17.55 -9.85 4.02
N HIS A 176 -18.52 -10.55 3.43
CA HIS A 176 -18.65 -12.00 3.54
C HIS A 176 -17.51 -12.74 2.85
N ALA A 177 -17.12 -12.31 1.65
CA ALA A 177 -15.97 -12.85 0.95
C ALA A 177 -14.68 -12.67 1.77
N LEU A 178 -14.50 -11.51 2.42
CA LEU A 178 -13.41 -11.28 3.37
C LEU A 178 -13.52 -12.13 4.63
N GLY A 179 -14.72 -12.30 5.18
CA GLY A 179 -14.98 -13.13 6.36
C GLY A 179 -14.63 -14.60 6.14
N GLN A 180 -14.87 -15.13 4.93
CA GLN A 180 -14.48 -16.49 4.55
C GLN A 180 -12.94 -16.66 4.50
N VAL A 181 -12.21 -15.62 4.12
CA VAL A 181 -10.73 -15.60 4.06
C VAL A 181 -10.12 -15.37 5.43
N LEU A 182 -10.75 -14.53 6.26
CA LEU A 182 -10.38 -14.22 7.65
C LEU A 182 -10.88 -15.30 8.64
N THR A 183 -11.19 -16.50 8.14
CA THR A 183 -11.47 -17.70 8.95
C THR A 183 -10.27 -18.15 9.79
N ARG A 184 -9.07 -17.58 9.56
CA ARG A 184 -7.89 -17.71 10.41
C ARG A 184 -7.57 -16.41 11.14
N PRO A 185 -7.00 -16.47 12.36
CA PRO A 185 -6.75 -15.29 13.18
C PRO A 185 -5.85 -14.25 12.49
N ALA A 186 -6.32 -13.00 12.41
CA ALA A 186 -5.54 -11.84 11.98
C ALA A 186 -4.80 -11.18 13.16
N ASP A 187 -4.60 -11.94 14.24
CA ASP A 187 -4.08 -11.51 15.54
C ASP A 187 -2.55 -11.34 15.52
N SER A 188 -1.91 -11.63 14.37
CA SER A 188 -0.47 -11.52 14.15
C SER A 188 -0.18 -10.94 12.77
N ILE A 189 0.98 -10.30 12.60
CA ILE A 189 1.44 -9.76 11.30
C ILE A 189 1.49 -10.88 10.25
N ALA A 190 1.82 -12.12 10.65
CA ALA A 190 1.77 -13.28 9.77
C ALA A 190 0.34 -13.65 9.31
N GLY A 191 -0.68 -13.33 10.12
CA GLY A 191 -2.09 -13.46 9.75
C GLY A 191 -2.53 -12.47 8.68
N LEU A 192 -1.86 -11.31 8.56
CA LEU A 192 -2.15 -10.29 7.54
C LEU A 192 -1.79 -10.73 6.12
N ARG A 193 -0.99 -11.79 5.93
CA ARG A 193 -0.64 -12.32 4.60
C ARG A 193 -1.85 -12.81 3.79
N HIS A 194 -2.98 -13.02 4.46
CA HIS A 194 -4.24 -13.42 3.84
C HIS A 194 -5.09 -12.23 3.39
N LEU A 195 -4.66 -11.00 3.70
CA LEU A 195 -5.28 -9.77 3.25
C LEU A 195 -4.74 -9.31 1.89
N PRO A 196 -5.43 -8.39 1.20
CA PRO A 196 -4.82 -7.64 0.10
C PRO A 196 -3.48 -7.05 0.54
N ALA A 197 -2.43 -7.27 -0.25
CA ALA A 197 -1.06 -6.91 0.13
C ALA A 197 -0.90 -5.45 0.56
N GLY A 198 -1.65 -4.53 -0.05
CA GLY A 198 -1.66 -3.13 0.35
C GLY A 198 -2.37 -2.83 1.65
N VAL A 199 -3.44 -3.57 1.99
CA VAL A 199 -4.10 -3.43 3.28
C VAL A 199 -3.21 -3.97 4.39
N ALA A 200 -2.55 -5.11 4.16
CA ALA A 200 -1.54 -5.62 5.08
C ALA A 200 -0.39 -4.63 5.29
N ALA A 201 0.09 -3.99 4.21
CA ALA A 201 1.12 -2.96 4.28
C ALA A 201 0.65 -1.74 5.10
N LEU A 202 -0.57 -1.22 4.84
CA LEU A 202 -1.13 -0.10 5.58
C LEU A 202 -1.25 -0.37 7.08
N ILE A 203 -1.77 -1.55 7.45
CA ILE A 203 -1.91 -1.94 8.87
C ILE A 203 -0.53 -2.05 9.52
N THR A 204 0.42 -2.71 8.86
CA THR A 204 1.79 -2.91 9.37
C THR A 204 2.54 -1.58 9.50
N SER A 205 2.23 -0.61 8.63
CA SER A 205 2.86 0.72 8.64
C SER A 205 2.45 1.61 9.82
N SER A 206 1.39 1.24 10.56
CA SER A 206 0.85 2.02 11.68
C SER A 206 0.78 1.17 12.95
N PRO A 207 1.85 1.14 13.77
CA PRO A 207 1.90 0.32 14.98
C PRO A 207 0.75 0.60 15.96
N ALA A 208 0.38 1.87 16.13
CA ALA A 208 -0.74 2.26 17.00
C ALA A 208 -2.10 1.75 16.47
N TYR A 209 -2.31 1.79 15.14
CA TYR A 209 -3.49 1.19 14.54
C TYR A 209 -3.48 -0.33 14.68
N TRP A 210 -2.31 -0.96 14.51
CA TRP A 210 -2.14 -2.40 14.65
C TRP A 210 -2.51 -2.89 16.06
N GLU A 211 -2.03 -2.21 17.11
CA GLU A 211 -2.40 -2.52 18.49
C GLU A 211 -3.92 -2.44 18.70
N ARG A 212 -4.56 -1.38 18.17
CA ARG A 212 -6.01 -1.24 18.23
C ARG A 212 -6.72 -2.34 17.44
N PHE A 213 -6.25 -2.66 16.22
CA PHE A 213 -6.81 -3.70 15.37
C PHE A 213 -6.76 -5.08 16.03
N GLN A 214 -5.67 -5.38 16.76
CA GLN A 214 -5.56 -6.63 17.54
C GLN A 214 -6.56 -6.70 18.71
N SER A 215 -6.98 -5.56 19.26
CA SER A 215 -7.97 -5.49 20.33
C SER A 215 -9.43 -5.58 19.86
N MET A 216 -9.68 -5.47 18.55
CA MET A 216 -11.01 -5.53 17.96
C MET A 216 -11.58 -6.95 17.94
N THR A 217 -12.91 -7.06 18.00
CA THR A 217 -13.61 -8.31 17.72
C THR A 217 -13.41 -8.72 16.26
N ARG A 218 -13.62 -10.00 15.96
CA ARG A 218 -13.47 -10.53 14.60
C ARG A 218 -14.34 -9.81 13.57
N GLY A 219 -15.59 -9.51 13.92
CA GLY A 219 -16.51 -8.77 13.04
C GLY A 219 -16.02 -7.36 12.74
N GLU A 220 -15.45 -6.68 13.74
CA GLU A 220 -14.85 -5.35 13.59
C GLU A 220 -13.59 -5.39 12.73
N GLN A 221 -12.71 -6.38 12.92
CA GLN A 221 -11.53 -6.57 12.06
C GLN A 221 -11.91 -6.77 10.59
N ILE A 222 -12.90 -7.62 10.31
CA ILE A 222 -13.39 -7.84 8.94
C ILE A 222 -13.94 -6.54 8.36
N ARG A 223 -14.77 -5.80 9.11
CA ARG A 223 -15.32 -4.51 8.70
C ARG A 223 -14.22 -3.49 8.38
N GLU A 224 -13.21 -3.37 9.23
CA GLU A 224 -12.09 -2.46 9.01
C GLU A 224 -11.26 -2.84 7.79
N VAL A 225 -10.94 -4.13 7.62
CA VAL A 225 -10.24 -4.62 6.43
C VAL A 225 -11.03 -4.33 5.16
N SER A 226 -12.35 -4.54 5.16
CA SER A 226 -13.23 -4.19 4.03
C SER A 226 -13.16 -2.69 3.72
N ARG A 227 -13.28 -1.84 4.75
CA ARG A 227 -13.21 -0.38 4.61
C ARG A 227 -11.86 0.07 4.03
N LEU A 228 -10.75 -0.45 4.56
CA LEU A 228 -9.40 -0.16 4.08
C LEU A 228 -9.19 -0.65 2.64
N THR A 229 -9.69 -1.84 2.32
CA THR A 229 -9.65 -2.39 0.96
C THR A 229 -10.37 -1.46 -0.01
N THR A 230 -11.60 -1.06 0.30
CA THR A 230 -12.39 -0.14 -0.52
C THR A 230 -11.70 1.21 -0.72
N GLY A 231 -11.22 1.83 0.36
CA GLY A 231 -10.49 3.10 0.29
C GLY A 231 -9.23 3.00 -0.57
N MET A 232 -8.52 1.87 -0.50
CA MET A 232 -7.34 1.62 -1.30
C MET A 232 -7.66 1.41 -2.79
N LEU A 233 -8.71 0.66 -3.11
CA LEU A 233 -9.14 0.41 -4.49
C LEU A 233 -9.58 1.68 -5.21
N VAL A 234 -10.34 2.52 -4.51
CA VAL A 234 -10.75 3.83 -5.00
C VAL A 234 -9.54 4.71 -5.30
N THR A 235 -8.55 4.67 -4.41
CA THR A 235 -7.47 5.67 -4.42
C THR A 235 -6.23 5.22 -5.16
N TRP A 236 -6.03 3.92 -5.43
CA TRP A 236 -4.89 3.38 -6.19
C TRP A 236 -5.26 2.33 -7.26
N GLY A 237 -6.52 1.92 -7.35
CA GLY A 237 -6.91 0.75 -8.16
C GLY A 237 -6.51 -0.56 -7.49
N ALA A 238 -6.39 -1.63 -8.28
CA ALA A 238 -6.07 -2.97 -7.79
C ALA A 238 -4.77 -2.96 -6.98
N ALA A 239 -4.77 -3.67 -5.85
CA ALA A 239 -3.64 -3.75 -4.93
C ALA A 239 -2.30 -4.12 -5.60
N SER A 240 -2.38 -4.98 -6.61
CA SER A 240 -1.25 -5.48 -7.39
C SER A 240 -0.74 -4.49 -8.45
N ALA A 241 -1.58 -3.54 -8.90
CA ALA A 241 -1.19 -2.53 -9.88
C ALA A 241 -0.37 -1.40 -9.24
N THR A 242 -0.62 -1.12 -7.96
CA THR A 242 0.06 -0.06 -7.21
C THR A 242 1.56 -0.27 -7.08
N THR A 243 2.01 -1.52 -6.86
CA THR A 243 3.44 -1.86 -6.78
C THR A 243 4.17 -1.68 -8.13
N ARG A 244 3.47 -1.86 -9.25
CA ARG A 244 4.04 -1.77 -10.60
C ARG A 244 4.18 -0.33 -11.09
N THR A 245 3.17 0.52 -10.87
CA THR A 245 3.22 1.95 -11.23
C THR A 245 4.35 2.65 -10.50
N LEU A 246 4.48 2.36 -9.21
CA LEU A 246 5.57 2.86 -8.37
C LEU A 246 6.93 2.42 -8.91
N LYS A 247 7.15 1.13 -9.22
CA LYS A 247 8.44 0.62 -9.75
C LYS A 247 8.94 1.36 -11.01
N GLY A 248 8.05 1.93 -11.81
CA GLY A 248 8.38 2.71 -13.01
C GLY A 248 8.88 4.14 -12.73
N MET A 249 8.75 4.65 -11.50
CA MET A 249 9.11 6.02 -11.10
C MET A 249 10.55 6.15 -10.56
N ALA A 250 11.32 5.06 -10.50
CA ALA A 250 12.62 4.99 -9.83
C ALA A 250 13.82 5.65 -10.56
N LEU A 251 13.59 6.43 -11.62
CA LEU A 251 14.65 6.96 -12.47
C LEU A 251 14.64 8.51 -12.48
N GLY A 252 15.14 9.12 -11.40
CA GLY A 252 15.34 10.57 -11.31
C GLY A 252 15.72 11.06 -9.91
N ALA A 253 16.34 12.24 -9.82
CA ALA A 253 16.68 12.96 -8.58
C ALA A 253 15.46 13.16 -7.66
N GLU A 254 15.69 13.46 -6.36
CA GLU A 254 14.69 13.62 -5.27
C GLU A 254 13.22 13.54 -5.73
N ALA A 255 12.65 12.33 -5.67
CA ALA A 255 11.31 12.09 -6.17
C ALA A 255 10.29 12.37 -5.05
N THR A 256 9.37 13.31 -5.28
CA THR A 256 8.22 13.48 -4.38
C THR A 256 7.15 12.46 -4.73
N VAL A 257 6.90 11.50 -3.84
CA VAL A 257 5.93 10.42 -4.07
C VAL A 257 4.68 10.62 -3.20
N PRO A 258 3.49 10.32 -3.74
CA PRO A 258 2.27 10.25 -2.94
C PRO A 258 2.28 9.00 -2.06
N VAL A 259 2.07 9.17 -0.76
CA VAL A 259 2.00 8.10 0.26
C VAL A 259 0.61 8.06 0.86
N LEU A 260 -0.02 6.88 0.82
CA LEU A 260 -1.19 6.58 1.64
C LEU A 260 -0.72 6.20 3.04
N SER A 261 -1.23 6.89 4.06
CA SER A 261 -0.98 6.58 5.47
C SER A 261 -2.27 6.20 6.19
N LEU A 262 -2.10 5.51 7.32
CA LEU A 262 -3.18 5.04 8.18
C LEU A 262 -3.00 5.59 9.60
N SER A 263 -3.95 6.39 10.07
CA SER A 263 -3.94 6.92 11.45
C SER A 263 -4.22 5.83 12.48
N ALA A 264 -3.92 6.08 13.76
CA ALA A 264 -4.26 5.16 14.86
C ALA A 264 -5.78 4.90 14.96
N GLU A 265 -6.59 5.88 14.57
CA GLU A 265 -8.05 5.85 14.50
C GLU A 265 -8.54 5.16 13.21
N GLY A 266 -7.65 4.78 12.30
CA GLY A 266 -7.98 4.11 11.04
C GLY A 266 -8.32 5.06 9.90
N ALA A 267 -8.12 6.37 10.08
CA ALA A 267 -8.33 7.31 9.00
C ALA A 267 -7.25 7.14 7.93
N LEU A 268 -7.66 7.04 6.67
CA LEU A 268 -6.74 7.08 5.54
C LEU A 268 -6.41 8.53 5.22
N ALA A 269 -5.13 8.84 5.10
CA ALA A 269 -4.64 10.15 4.69
C ALA A 269 -3.66 10.00 3.51
N LEU A 270 -3.56 11.05 2.70
CA LEU A 270 -2.67 11.08 1.56
C LEU A 270 -1.69 12.24 1.72
N GLU A 271 -0.40 11.93 1.73
CA GLU A 271 0.66 12.92 1.87
C GLU A 271 1.64 12.86 0.71
N ARG A 272 2.24 14.00 0.35
CA ARG A 272 3.39 14.04 -0.57
C ARG A 272 4.65 14.10 0.25
N VAL A 273 5.55 13.14 0.01
CA VAL A 273 6.81 13.07 0.74
C VAL A 273 7.97 13.05 -0.24
N ALA A 274 8.94 13.92 -0.02
CA ALA A 274 10.18 13.94 -0.78
C ALA A 274 11.03 12.72 -0.39
N VAL A 275 11.39 11.90 -1.39
CA VAL A 275 12.23 10.72 -1.20
C VAL A 275 13.58 10.95 -1.89
N PRO A 276 14.70 10.87 -1.16
CA PRO A 276 16.02 10.97 -1.76
C PRO A 276 16.24 9.91 -2.84
N ALA A 277 16.92 10.29 -3.93
CA ALA A 277 17.30 9.37 -5.00
C ALA A 277 18.15 8.23 -4.42
N GLY A 278 17.63 7.00 -4.49
CA GLY A 278 18.21 5.81 -3.86
C GLY A 278 17.32 5.14 -2.80
N ARG A 279 16.49 5.90 -2.08
CA ARG A 279 15.43 5.36 -1.21
C ARG A 279 14.09 5.19 -1.93
N ALA A 280 13.93 5.82 -3.10
CA ALA A 280 12.77 5.65 -3.96
C ALA A 280 12.47 4.16 -4.19
N ALA A 281 13.46 3.34 -4.54
CA ALA A 281 13.29 1.90 -4.79
C ALA A 281 12.69 1.09 -3.61
N ALA A 282 12.97 1.48 -2.36
CA ALA A 282 12.42 0.83 -1.16
C ALA A 282 10.93 1.18 -0.95
N VAL A 283 10.48 2.34 -1.43
CA VAL A 283 9.07 2.75 -1.43
C VAL A 283 8.26 1.95 -2.46
N LEU A 284 8.90 1.43 -3.53
CA LEU A 284 8.24 0.78 -4.66
C LEU A 284 8.14 -0.75 -4.52
N SER A 285 8.89 -1.37 -3.60
CA SER A 285 8.94 -2.82 -3.42
C SER A 285 7.96 -3.35 -2.37
N GLY A 286 7.35 -2.48 -1.55
CA GLY A 286 6.53 -2.86 -0.41
C GLY A 286 5.08 -2.35 -0.47
N GLY A 287 4.29 -2.78 -1.44
CA GLY A 287 2.85 -2.51 -1.48
C GLY A 287 2.45 -1.02 -1.59
N PRO A 288 1.16 -0.72 -1.78
CA PRO A 288 0.61 0.60 -1.47
C PRO A 288 0.87 0.92 0.00
N GLY A 289 1.76 1.87 0.27
CA GLY A 289 2.05 2.30 1.64
C GLY A 289 3.34 1.74 2.24
N ALA A 290 4.44 1.64 1.49
CA ALA A 290 5.76 1.68 2.12
C ALA A 290 5.90 3.06 2.79
N ALA A 291 5.46 3.12 4.05
CA ALA A 291 5.53 4.29 4.89
C ALA A 291 6.96 4.83 4.88
N ILE A 292 7.09 6.09 4.48
CA ILE A 292 8.30 6.83 4.79
C ILE A 292 8.21 7.08 6.29
N ILE A 293 9.00 6.33 7.05
CA ILE A 293 9.31 6.67 8.43
C ILE A 293 10.14 7.97 8.38
N LEU A 294 9.47 9.12 8.26
CA LEU A 294 10.02 10.40 8.65
C LEU A 294 10.01 10.42 10.17
N HIS A 295 11.15 10.07 10.75
CA HIS A 295 11.38 10.25 12.18
C HIS A 295 11.34 11.76 12.47
N ARG A 296 10.14 12.30 12.79
CA ARG A 296 10.01 13.67 13.30
C ARG A 296 10.56 13.67 14.72
N SER A 297 11.88 13.83 14.83
CA SER A 297 12.47 14.23 16.10
C SER A 297 12.01 15.65 16.41
N ASN A 298 11.36 15.80 17.55
CA ASN A 298 10.83 17.06 18.02
C ASN A 298 12.03 17.94 18.45
N THR A 299 12.52 18.80 17.57
CA THR A 299 13.47 19.86 17.96
C THR A 299 13.11 21.17 17.28
N THR A 300 12.40 22.00 18.03
CA THR A 300 12.42 23.45 17.88
C THR A 300 13.87 23.92 17.99
N GLY A 301 14.44 24.44 16.91
CA GLY A 301 15.79 25.00 16.92
C GLY A 301 16.21 25.50 15.55
N THR A 302 16.14 26.82 15.36
CA THR A 302 16.75 27.56 14.26
C THR A 302 18.26 27.27 14.16
N GLY A 303 18.74 26.84 12.99
CA GLY A 303 20.17 26.87 12.66
C GLY A 303 20.64 25.79 11.68
N ALA A 304 21.23 26.24 10.57
CA ALA A 304 22.13 25.59 9.59
C ALA A 304 22.30 24.05 9.60
N ALA A 305 22.12 23.46 8.41
CA ALA A 305 22.31 22.04 8.12
C ALA A 305 23.72 21.49 8.47
N PRO A 306 23.77 20.24 8.93
CA PRO A 306 24.82 19.31 8.51
C PRO A 306 24.23 17.98 8.01
N SER A 307 24.85 17.44 6.95
CA SER A 307 24.68 16.05 6.54
C SER A 307 24.96 15.10 7.72
N SER A 308 23.95 14.39 8.22
CA SER A 308 24.14 13.47 9.35
C SER A 308 23.24 12.25 9.25
N GLY A 309 23.57 11.35 8.32
CA GLY A 309 23.38 9.92 8.59
C GLY A 309 24.40 9.46 9.64
N PRO A 310 24.12 8.40 10.42
CA PRO A 310 25.09 7.87 11.39
C PRO A 310 26.40 7.52 10.70
N LYS A 311 27.51 7.75 11.39
CA LYS A 311 28.84 7.40 10.89
C LYS A 311 28.95 5.87 10.71
N GLY A 312 28.97 5.43 9.46
CA GLY A 312 29.29 4.05 9.09
C GLY A 312 30.80 3.80 9.16
N TYR A 313 31.19 2.66 9.72
CA TYR A 313 32.57 2.25 9.91
C TYR A 313 32.96 1.17 8.89
N SER A 314 34.22 1.16 8.44
CA SER A 314 34.70 0.18 7.45
C SER A 314 34.86 -1.24 8.02
N SER A 315 34.87 -1.38 9.35
CA SER A 315 34.96 -2.67 10.05
C SER A 315 34.41 -2.57 11.48
N PHE A 316 33.99 -3.71 12.04
CA PHE A 316 33.62 -3.78 13.45
C PHE A 316 34.78 -3.39 14.39
N LYS A 317 36.04 -3.68 14.01
CA LYS A 317 37.23 -3.23 14.76
C LYS A 317 37.31 -1.71 14.82
N SER A 318 37.03 -1.02 13.71
CA SER A 318 37.01 0.45 13.68
C SER A 318 35.85 1.05 14.46
N PHE A 319 34.68 0.40 14.47
CA PHE A 319 33.56 0.76 15.34
C PHE A 319 33.96 0.65 16.82
N LYS A 320 34.49 -0.50 17.27
CA LYS A 320 34.90 -0.70 18.67
C LYS A 320 36.00 0.26 19.12
N ARG A 321 36.93 0.63 18.24
CA ARG A 321 37.96 1.63 18.55
C ARG A 321 37.35 3.02 18.78
N ALA A 322 36.28 3.36 18.06
CA ALA A 322 35.61 4.65 18.21
C ALA A 322 34.64 4.67 19.39
N MET A 323 33.95 3.56 19.68
CA MET A 323 32.93 3.48 20.73
C MET A 323 33.45 3.01 22.09
N GLY A 324 34.64 2.39 22.13
CA GLY A 324 35.17 1.78 23.34
C GLY A 324 34.55 0.41 23.67
N PRO A 325 34.80 -0.12 24.88
CA PRO A 325 34.16 -1.35 25.36
C PRO A 325 32.65 -1.15 25.49
N ALA A 326 31.86 -2.24 25.35
CA ALA A 326 30.39 -2.20 25.46
C ALA A 326 29.88 -1.83 26.88
N GLY A 327 30.78 -1.82 27.86
CA GLY A 327 30.47 -1.64 29.29
C GLY A 327 30.59 -2.96 30.06
N ASP A 328 30.69 -2.85 31.39
CA ASP A 328 30.85 -4.00 32.27
C ASP A 328 29.65 -4.95 32.16
N GLY A 329 29.95 -6.24 31.98
CA GLY A 329 28.92 -7.28 31.81
C GLY A 329 28.16 -7.25 30.48
N LYS A 330 28.56 -6.40 29.53
CA LYS A 330 27.89 -6.25 28.22
C LYS A 330 28.78 -6.63 27.04
N GLU A 331 28.13 -6.96 25.93
CA GLU A 331 28.76 -7.26 24.64
C GLU A 331 28.08 -6.45 23.53
N TRP A 332 28.89 -6.03 22.55
CA TRP A 332 28.37 -5.39 21.34
C TRP A 332 27.69 -6.43 20.46
N HIS A 333 26.44 -6.18 20.10
CA HIS A 333 25.61 -7.04 19.27
C HIS A 333 25.14 -6.30 18.02
N HIS A 334 25.24 -6.94 16.85
CA HIS A 334 24.66 -6.42 15.62
C HIS A 334 23.20 -6.86 15.52
N ILE A 335 22.28 -5.90 15.42
CA ILE A 335 20.84 -6.14 15.28
C ILE A 335 20.57 -6.88 13.95
N VAL A 336 21.18 -6.41 12.85
CA VAL A 336 21.36 -7.21 11.62
C VAL A 336 22.71 -7.89 11.69
N GLU A 337 22.71 -9.23 11.78
CA GLU A 337 23.93 -10.03 11.99
C GLU A 337 24.99 -9.80 10.91
N GLN A 338 26.24 -9.72 11.33
CA GLN A 338 27.41 -9.68 10.45
C GLN A 338 27.72 -11.08 9.88
N THR A 339 26.86 -11.62 9.03
CA THR A 339 27.14 -12.85 8.26
C THR A 339 27.87 -12.52 6.95
N GLU A 340 28.55 -13.49 6.34
CA GLU A 340 29.17 -13.30 5.02
C GLU A 340 28.14 -12.87 3.95
N GLY A 341 26.96 -13.50 3.97
CA GLY A 341 25.84 -13.13 3.10
C GLY A 341 25.33 -11.72 3.33
N ASN A 342 25.25 -11.25 4.57
CA ASN A 342 24.84 -9.87 4.86
C ASN A 342 25.95 -8.86 4.54
N ALA A 343 27.22 -9.23 4.75
CA ALA A 343 28.36 -8.39 4.43
C ALA A 343 28.44 -8.10 2.93
N SER A 344 28.18 -9.09 2.08
CA SER A 344 28.13 -8.92 0.62
C SER A 344 26.91 -8.11 0.16
N ARG A 345 25.75 -8.28 0.81
CA ARG A 345 24.49 -7.62 0.43
C ARG A 345 24.39 -6.17 0.88
N PHE A 346 24.86 -5.84 2.09
CA PHE A 346 24.60 -4.54 2.72
C PHE A 346 25.84 -3.66 2.87
N GLY A 347 27.02 -4.26 2.78
CA GLY A 347 28.30 -3.56 2.93
C GLY A 347 28.64 -3.19 4.38
N PRO A 348 29.91 -2.86 4.64
CA PRO A 348 30.44 -2.69 5.99
C PRO A 348 29.87 -1.47 6.72
N GLN A 349 29.65 -0.34 6.03
CA GLN A 349 29.17 0.89 6.67
C GLN A 349 27.74 0.76 7.20
N THR A 350 26.89 0.01 6.50
CA THR A 350 25.50 -0.29 6.89
C THR A 350 25.45 -1.26 8.08
N LEU A 351 26.37 -2.22 8.13
CA LEU A 351 26.44 -3.18 9.25
C LEU A 351 27.12 -2.59 10.48
N HIS A 352 28.12 -1.72 10.30
CA HIS A 352 28.94 -1.18 11.37
C HIS A 352 28.61 0.29 11.62
N ASN A 353 27.53 0.55 12.36
CA ASN A 353 27.16 1.88 12.83
C ASN A 353 26.37 1.77 14.13
N SER A 354 26.15 2.90 14.79
CA SER A 354 25.44 2.98 16.07
C SER A 354 23.94 2.71 15.99
N GLU A 355 23.34 2.68 14.79
CA GLU A 355 21.92 2.31 14.61
C GLU A 355 21.71 0.80 14.46
N ASN A 356 22.74 0.06 14.05
CA ASN A 356 22.71 -1.40 13.88
C ASN A 356 23.50 -2.16 14.96
N ILE A 357 24.27 -1.48 15.80
CA ILE A 357 25.04 -2.11 16.88
C ILE A 357 24.58 -1.57 18.23
N VAL A 358 24.23 -2.48 19.14
CA VAL A 358 23.74 -2.17 20.49
C VAL A 358 24.53 -2.96 21.54
N ALA A 359 24.72 -2.40 22.73
CA ALA A 359 25.33 -3.10 23.86
C ALA A 359 24.25 -3.90 24.61
N LEU A 360 24.41 -5.23 24.68
CA LEU A 360 23.49 -6.13 25.38
C LEU A 360 24.18 -6.81 26.57
N GLY A 361 23.42 -7.16 27.60
CA GLY A 361 23.90 -8.07 28.66
C GLY A 361 24.31 -9.42 28.06
N LYS A 362 25.32 -10.08 28.64
CA LYS A 362 25.84 -11.37 28.14
C LYS A 362 24.76 -12.46 28.04
N ASP A 363 23.83 -12.47 28.98
CA ASP A 363 22.67 -13.35 29.03
C ASP A 363 21.72 -13.12 27.84
N VAL A 364 21.35 -11.87 27.58
CA VAL A 364 20.51 -11.50 26.42
C VAL A 364 21.25 -11.78 25.11
N HIS A 365 22.53 -11.43 25.02
CA HIS A 365 23.36 -11.69 23.86
C HIS A 365 23.42 -13.19 23.52
N SER A 366 23.64 -14.03 24.53
CA SER A 366 23.63 -15.48 24.39
C SER A 366 22.24 -16.02 24.03
N GLY A 367 21.17 -15.49 24.61
CA GLY A 367 19.79 -15.90 24.31
C GLY A 367 19.40 -15.61 22.87
N VAL A 368 19.72 -14.41 22.36
CA VAL A 368 19.48 -14.05 20.94
C VAL A 368 20.30 -14.95 20.01
N SER A 369 21.56 -15.21 20.34
CA SER A 369 22.44 -16.11 19.56
C SER A 369 21.90 -17.55 19.48
N SER A 370 21.36 -18.06 20.59
CA SER A 370 20.69 -19.37 20.67
C SER A 370 19.41 -19.41 19.86
N LEU A 371 18.57 -18.37 19.94
CA LEU A 371 17.36 -18.25 19.13
C LEU A 371 17.69 -18.32 17.64
N TYR A 372 18.68 -17.56 17.19
CA TYR A 372 19.07 -17.50 15.77
C TYR A 372 19.58 -18.85 15.24
N SER A 373 20.21 -19.64 16.11
CA SER A 373 20.69 -20.98 15.79
C SER A 373 19.62 -22.07 15.93
N SER A 374 18.46 -21.74 16.48
CA SER A 374 17.36 -22.70 16.69
C SER A 374 16.46 -22.84 15.46
N LYS A 375 15.85 -24.01 15.31
CA LYS A 375 14.74 -24.23 14.38
C LYS A 375 13.45 -23.90 15.10
N ARG A 376 12.76 -22.87 14.64
CA ARG A 376 11.49 -22.42 15.21
C ARG A 376 10.45 -22.43 14.11
N PRO A 377 9.76 -23.56 13.86
CA PRO A 377 8.80 -23.67 12.76
C PRO A 377 7.70 -22.60 12.81
N ARG A 378 7.32 -22.16 14.02
CA ARG A 378 6.35 -21.06 14.22
C ARG A 378 6.88 -19.68 13.79
N LEU A 379 8.20 -19.46 13.77
CA LEU A 379 8.82 -18.20 13.36
C LEU A 379 9.26 -18.25 11.88
N THR A 380 9.87 -19.36 11.46
CA THR A 380 10.46 -19.51 10.12
C THR A 380 9.49 -20.08 9.09
N ASN A 381 8.36 -20.65 9.53
CA ASN A 381 7.44 -21.45 8.71
C ASN A 381 8.16 -22.57 7.94
N SER A 382 9.23 -23.10 8.55
CA SER A 382 10.06 -24.16 8.00
C SER A 382 10.52 -25.09 9.11
N GLU A 383 10.32 -26.40 8.91
CA GLU A 383 10.81 -27.45 9.81
C GLU A 383 12.33 -27.66 9.69
N THR A 384 12.96 -27.12 8.65
CA THR A 384 14.35 -27.41 8.29
C THR A 384 15.28 -26.23 8.48
N LEU A 385 14.80 -24.99 8.34
CA LEU A 385 15.62 -23.78 8.47
C LEU A 385 15.73 -23.32 9.92
N THR A 386 16.95 -22.94 10.30
CA THR A 386 17.17 -22.12 11.50
C THR A 386 16.63 -20.70 11.29
N VAL A 387 16.37 -19.98 12.38
CA VAL A 387 15.95 -18.56 12.33
C VAL A 387 16.94 -17.72 11.52
N ARG A 388 18.25 -17.91 11.71
CA ARG A 388 19.30 -17.23 10.95
C ARG A 388 19.24 -17.51 9.45
N GLN A 389 19.06 -18.77 9.06
CA GLN A 389 18.98 -19.16 7.65
C GLN A 389 17.74 -18.60 6.96
N TRP A 390 16.61 -18.57 7.66
CA TRP A 390 15.39 -17.93 7.15
C TRP A 390 15.60 -16.41 7.02
N LEU A 391 16.15 -15.77 8.05
CA LEU A 391 16.36 -14.34 8.12
C LEU A 391 17.34 -13.82 7.05
N SER A 392 18.32 -14.65 6.63
CA SER A 392 19.29 -14.31 5.60
C SER A 392 18.67 -14.04 4.22
N THR A 393 17.43 -14.47 3.97
CA THR A 393 16.69 -14.19 2.74
C THR A 393 15.95 -12.85 2.76
N GLN A 394 15.84 -12.23 3.93
CA GLN A 394 15.04 -11.02 4.15
C GLN A 394 15.82 -9.73 3.82
N SER A 395 15.12 -8.60 3.69
CA SER A 395 15.73 -7.27 3.53
C SER A 395 16.42 -6.80 4.80
N PHE A 396 17.32 -5.81 4.71
CA PHE A 396 18.02 -5.27 5.89
C PHE A 396 17.04 -4.81 6.97
N GLU A 397 15.98 -4.11 6.56
CA GLU A 397 14.95 -3.57 7.45
C GLU A 397 14.21 -4.69 8.17
N ALA A 398 13.78 -5.72 7.44
CA ALA A 398 13.10 -6.88 8.03
C ALA A 398 14.02 -7.65 8.98
N GLN A 399 15.33 -7.77 8.66
CA GLN A 399 16.31 -8.36 9.57
C GLN A 399 16.47 -7.52 10.84
N ARG A 400 16.46 -6.18 10.70
CA ARG A 400 16.64 -5.24 11.81
C ARG A 400 15.42 -5.24 12.74
N GLU A 401 14.21 -5.20 12.19
CA GLU A 401 12.97 -5.29 12.95
C GLU A 401 12.87 -6.61 13.70
N PHE A 402 13.14 -7.73 13.03
CA PHE A 402 13.19 -9.03 13.69
C PHE A 402 14.25 -9.07 14.80
N GLY A 403 15.44 -8.49 14.57
CA GLY A 403 16.49 -8.41 15.58
C GLY A 403 16.08 -7.62 16.81
N LEU A 404 15.42 -6.47 16.64
CA LEU A 404 14.89 -5.69 17.76
C LEU A 404 13.81 -6.46 18.54
N LEU A 405 12.90 -7.14 17.82
CA LEU A 405 11.87 -7.99 18.43
C LEU A 405 12.49 -9.19 19.17
N ALA A 406 13.52 -9.81 18.60
CA ALA A 406 14.25 -10.92 19.23
C ALA A 406 14.92 -10.48 20.53
N ILE A 407 15.61 -9.34 20.53
CA ILE A 407 16.22 -8.76 21.73
C ILE A 407 15.13 -8.52 22.79
N GLN A 408 14.00 -7.90 22.42
CA GLN A 408 12.91 -7.63 23.35
C GLN A 408 12.31 -8.91 23.95
N ASN A 409 12.02 -9.92 23.13
CA ASN A 409 11.38 -11.14 23.58
C ASN A 409 12.33 -12.03 24.41
N VAL A 410 13.60 -12.13 24.04
CA VAL A 410 14.62 -12.82 24.85
C VAL A 410 14.80 -12.11 26.19
N THR A 411 14.87 -10.77 26.19
CA THR A 411 14.96 -9.99 27.44
C THR A 411 13.76 -10.23 28.36
N ARG A 412 12.57 -10.46 27.80
CA ARG A 412 11.34 -10.76 28.54
C ARG A 412 11.17 -12.26 28.86
N GLY A 413 12.09 -13.13 28.44
CA GLY A 413 11.99 -14.58 28.63
C GLY A 413 10.86 -15.25 27.83
N ILE A 414 10.39 -14.61 26.76
CA ILE A 414 9.31 -15.13 25.91
C ILE A 414 9.84 -16.14 24.89
N TRP A 415 11.09 -15.96 24.41
CA TRP A 415 11.70 -16.75 23.33
C TRP A 415 12.96 -17.48 23.74
#